data_AF-T0YP72-F1
#
_entry.id   AF-T0YP72-F1
#
_cell.length_a   1.000
_cell.length_b   1.000
_cell.length_c   1.000
_cell.angle_alpha   90.00
_cell.angle_beta   90.00
_cell.angle_gamma   90.00
#
_symmetry.space_group_name_H-M   'P 1'
#
loop_
_entity.id
_entity.type
_entity.pdbx_description
1 polymer ?
#
loop_
_entity_poly.entity_id
_entity_poly.type
_entity_poly.pdbx_seq_one_letter_code
_entity_poly.pdbx_strand_id
1 'polypeptide(L)'
;NVSPQTLCSSALQRALDDVAAERVVLELTEHVSVEDYAELEQVRGTLRSRGVRIAIDDTGAGISSLQHVIRLHPDVIKLDRSMIANL
;
A
#
# COMPACT_ATOMS: atom_id res chain seq x y z
N ASN A 1 1.22 0.60 8.95
CA ASN A 1 1.50 1.64 7.95
C ASN A 1 2.96 1.61 7.60
N VAL A 2 3.29 1.66 6.31
CA VAL A 2 4.65 1.55 5.78
C VAL A 2 4.85 2.56 4.65
N SER A 3 6.07 3.07 4.51
CA SER A 3 6.46 3.84 3.32
C SER A 3 6.79 2.91 2.14
N PRO A 4 6.83 3.41 0.89
CA PRO A 4 7.30 2.64 -0.27
C PRO A 4 8.68 2.00 -0.06
N GLN A 5 9.62 2.75 0.52
CA GLN A 5 10.98 2.25 0.80
C GLN A 5 10.96 1.11 1.83
N THR A 6 10.07 1.20 2.83
CA THR A 6 9.91 0.13 3.83
C THR A 6 9.30 -1.12 3.18
N LEU A 7 8.36 -0.94 2.24
CA LEU A 7 7.74 -2.04 1.49
C LEU A 7 8.79 -2.86 0.75
N CYS A 8 9.76 -2.19 0.11
CA CYS A 8 10.85 -2.83 -0.63
C CYS A 8 11.97 -3.38 0.28
N SER A 9 11.92 -3.16 1.59
CA SER A 9 13.03 -3.52 2.49
C SER A 9 13.05 -5.02 2.85
N SER A 10 14.26 -5.58 2.94
CA SER A 10 14.47 -6.95 3.44
C SER A 10 14.14 -7.10 4.93
N ALA A 11 14.15 -6.00 5.69
CA ALA A 11 13.74 -5.98 7.08
C ALA A 11 12.24 -6.29 7.23
N LEU A 12 11.40 -5.68 6.38
CA LEU A 12 9.97 -5.97 6.36
C LEU A 12 9.72 -7.42 5.97
N GLN A 13 10.40 -7.93 4.94
CA GLN A 13 10.22 -9.32 4.51
C GLN A 13 10.51 -10.31 5.65
N ARG A 14 11.59 -10.11 6.41
CA ARG A 14 11.91 -10.94 7.58
C ARG A 14 10.85 -10.83 8.67
N ALA A 15 10.36 -9.62 8.96
CA ALA A 15 9.30 -9.43 9.95
C ALA A 15 7.99 -10.15 9.55
N LEU A 16 7.74 -10.29 8.24
CA LEU A 16 6.59 -11.02 7.71
C LEU A 16 6.75 -12.55 7.77
N ASP A 17 7.97 -13.07 7.93
CA ASP A 17 8.21 -14.52 8.04
C ASP A 17 7.75 -15.09 9.39
N ASP A 18 7.69 -14.23 10.43
CA ASP A 18 7.31 -14.61 11.79
C ASP A 18 5.79 -14.51 12.06
N VAL A 19 4.98 -14.19 11.05
CA VAL A 19 3.53 -13.97 11.18
C VAL A 19 2.73 -14.66 10.08
N ALA A 20 1.44 -14.91 10.35
CA ALA A 20 0.51 -15.42 9.34
C ALA A 20 0.19 -14.32 8.32
N ALA A 21 0.81 -14.39 7.15
CA ALA A 21 0.78 -13.37 6.11
C ALA A 21 -0.64 -13.00 5.63
N GLU A 22 -1.56 -13.96 5.59
CA GLU A 22 -2.97 -13.76 5.18
C GLU A 22 -3.75 -12.83 6.12
N ARG A 23 -3.25 -12.70 7.36
CA ARG A 23 -3.81 -11.83 8.40
C ARG A 23 -3.18 -10.44 8.39
N VAL A 24 -2.23 -10.16 7.49
CA VAL A 24 -1.54 -8.88 7.41
C VAL A 24 -2.10 -8.04 6.28
N VAL A 25 -2.41 -6.78 6.60
CA VAL A 25 -2.68 -5.73 5.62
C VAL A 25 -1.61 -4.66 5.80
N LEU A 26 -0.84 -4.41 4.75
CA LEU A 26 0.15 -3.34 4.71
C LEU A 26 -0.48 -2.10 4.10
N GLU A 27 -0.56 -1.04 4.90
CA GLU A 27 -1.10 0.24 4.47
C GLU A 27 0.04 1.15 4.00
N LEU A 28 -0.04 1.56 2.74
CA LEU A 28 0.88 2.51 2.12
C LEU A 28 0.30 3.92 2.25
N THR A 29 1.07 4.83 2.83
CA THR A 29 0.67 6.24 2.95
C THR A 29 1.01 7.01 1.67
N GLU A 30 0.06 7.78 1.13
CA GLU A 30 0.21 8.51 -0.15
C GLU A 30 1.26 9.64 -0.16
N HIS A 31 1.65 10.13 1.01
CA HIS A 31 2.51 11.32 1.16
C HIS A 31 3.97 11.11 0.75
N VAL A 32 4.37 9.88 0.41
CA VAL A 32 5.74 9.57 -0.01
C VAL A 32 5.76 9.33 -1.51
N SER A 33 6.53 10.14 -2.24
CA SER A 33 6.72 9.98 -3.68
C SER A 33 7.22 8.57 -4.01
N VAL A 34 6.49 7.88 -4.88
CA VAL A 34 6.94 6.61 -5.46
C VAL A 34 7.84 6.96 -6.65
N GLU A 35 9.15 6.76 -6.49
CA GLU A 35 10.13 7.00 -7.55
C GLU A 35 10.09 5.90 -8.62
N ASP A 36 9.91 4.64 -8.21
CA ASP A 36 9.83 3.48 -9.10
C ASP A 36 8.58 2.63 -8.80
N TYR A 37 7.57 2.76 -9.67
CA TYR A 37 6.36 1.94 -9.59
C TYR A 37 6.58 0.49 -10.04
N ALA A 38 7.57 0.23 -10.90
CA ALA A 38 7.83 -1.12 -11.38
C ALA A 38 8.41 -1.99 -10.26
N GLU A 39 9.34 -1.44 -9.47
CA GLU A 39 9.85 -2.11 -8.27
C GLU A 39 8.72 -2.36 -7.27
N LEU A 40 7.89 -1.34 -7.01
CA LEU A 40 6.80 -1.44 -6.05
C LEU A 40 5.75 -2.49 -6.47
N GLU A 41 5.47 -2.60 -7.76
CA GLU A 41 4.55 -3.61 -8.32
C GLU A 41 5.14 -5.03 -8.23
N GLN A 42 6.46 -5.21 -8.42
CA GLN A 42 7.13 -6.50 -8.22
C GLN A 42 7.08 -6.96 -6.76
N VAL A 43 7.38 -6.03 -5.83
CA VAL A 43 7.31 -6.30 -4.39
C VAL A 43 5.88 -6.63 -3.99
N ARG A 44 4.89 -5.86 -4.48
CA ARG A 44 3.47 -6.18 -4.28
C ARG A 44 3.11 -7.57 -4.78
N GLY A 45 3.52 -7.94 -5.99
CA GLY A 45 3.27 -9.27 -6.55
C GLY A 45 3.80 -10.38 -5.64
N THR A 46 5.01 -10.18 -5.10
CA THR A 46 5.63 -11.10 -4.13
C THR A 46 4.83 -11.18 -2.83
N LEU A 47 4.48 -10.04 -2.24
CA LEU A 47 3.69 -9.97 -1.01
C LEU A 47 2.30 -10.62 -1.17
N ARG A 48 1.64 -10.36 -2.30
CA ARG A 48 0.34 -10.94 -2.65
C ARG A 48 0.42 -12.45 -2.82
N SER A 49 1.49 -12.97 -3.41
CA SER A 49 1.70 -14.42 -3.52
C SER A 49 1.85 -15.12 -2.16
N ARG A 50 2.27 -14.38 -1.13
CA ARG A 50 2.34 -14.84 0.27
C ARG A 50 1.03 -14.63 1.03
N GLY A 51 -0.01 -14.05 0.42
CA GLY A 51 -1.29 -13.75 1.06
C GLY A 51 -1.37 -12.40 1.78
N VAL A 52 -0.29 -11.61 1.78
CA VAL A 52 -0.30 -10.24 2.33
C VAL A 52 -1.13 -9.33 1.42
N ARG A 53 -2.01 -8.52 2.02
CA ARG A 53 -2.83 -7.54 1.30
C ARG A 53 -2.24 -6.14 1.41
N ILE A 54 -2.48 -5.31 0.40
CA ILE A 54 -2.08 -3.90 0.39
C ILE A 54 -3.30 -2.99 0.46
N ALA A 55 -3.21 -1.97 1.33
CA ALA A 55 -4.15 -0.86 1.41
C ALA A 55 -3.47 0.45 1.01
N ILE A 56 -4.22 1.36 0.38
CA ILE A 56 -3.81 2.77 0.22
C ILE A 56 -4.62 3.62 1.20
N ASP A 57 -3.93 4.47 1.96
CA ASP A 57 -4.56 5.44 2.89
C ASP A 57 -4.86 6.80 2.24
N ASP A 58 -5.79 7.55 2.83
CA ASP A 58 -6.12 8.95 2.53
C ASP A 58 -6.45 9.25 1.05
N THR A 59 -7.01 8.28 0.32
CA THR A 59 -7.42 8.54 -1.06
C THR A 59 -8.56 9.57 -1.08
N GLY A 60 -8.28 10.80 -1.53
CA GLY A 60 -9.30 11.86 -1.55
C GLY A 60 -8.82 13.29 -1.76
N ALA A 61 -7.55 13.61 -1.51
CA ALA A 61 -7.08 15.00 -1.57
C ALA A 61 -6.58 15.47 -2.96
N GLY A 62 -6.35 14.57 -3.94
CA GLY A 62 -5.90 14.98 -5.27
C GLY A 62 -5.73 13.89 -6.34
N ILE A 63 -5.29 14.31 -7.53
CA ILE A 63 -5.06 13.44 -8.72
C ILE A 63 -3.99 12.38 -8.46
N SER A 64 -3.00 12.69 -7.61
CA SER A 64 -1.91 11.75 -7.24
C SER A 64 -2.44 10.48 -6.58
N SER A 65 -3.44 10.61 -5.71
CA SER A 65 -4.04 9.51 -4.94
C SER A 65 -4.70 8.48 -5.86
N LEU A 66 -5.44 8.93 -6.87
CA LEU A 66 -6.08 8.05 -7.86
C LEU A 66 -5.05 7.39 -8.79
N GLN A 67 -3.98 8.08 -9.17
CA GLN A 67 -2.90 7.48 -9.95
C GLN A 67 -2.21 6.35 -9.18
N HIS A 68 -2.02 6.50 -7.86
CA HIS A 68 -1.49 5.44 -7.01
C HIS A 68 -2.42 4.22 -6.99
N VAL A 69 -3.73 4.44 -6.83
CA VAL A 69 -4.72 3.35 -6.87
C VAL A 69 -4.67 2.60 -8.21
N ILE A 70 -4.64 3.33 -9.33
CA ILE A 70 -4.61 2.74 -10.67
C ILE A 70 -3.32 1.93 -10.88
N ARG A 71 -2.17 2.44 -10.45
CA ARG A 71 -0.88 1.78 -10.69
C ARG A 71 -0.61 0.60 -9.76
N LEU A 72 -1.01 0.71 -8.50
CA LEU A 72 -0.70 -0.28 -7.47
C LEU A 72 -1.77 -1.37 -7.33
N HIS A 73 -2.96 -1.18 -7.90
CA HIS A 73 -4.06 -2.13 -7.81
C HIS A 73 -4.22 -2.71 -6.38
N PRO A 74 -4.43 -1.86 -5.36
CA PRO A 74 -4.48 -2.31 -3.97
C PRO A 74 -5.70 -3.19 -3.70
N ASP A 75 -5.62 -4.01 -2.67
CA ASP A 75 -6.73 -4.85 -2.22
C ASP A 75 -7.77 -4.03 -1.44
N VAL A 76 -7.34 -2.94 -0.82
CA VAL A 76 -8.19 -2.04 -0.02
C VAL A 76 -7.89 -0.59 -0.37
N ILE A 77 -8.95 0.21 -0.54
CA ILE A 77 -8.86 1.66 -0.70
C ILE A 77 -9.52 2.29 0.52
N LYS A 78 -8.78 3.12 1.27
CA LYS A 78 -9.34 3.89 2.39
C LYS A 78 -9.70 5.28 1.87
N LEU A 79 -10.95 5.67 2.06
CA LEU A 79 -11.45 7.01 1.73
C LEU A 79 -11.19 7.93 2.90
N ASP A 80 -10.67 9.13 2.61
CA ASP A 80 -10.49 10.13 3.65
C ASP A 80 -11.83 10.57 4.27
N ARG A 81 -11.81 10.83 5.58
CA ARG A 81 -12.99 11.23 6.36
C ARG A 81 -13.63 12.50 5.80
N SER A 82 -12.86 13.45 5.27
CA SER A 82 -13.39 14.72 4.74
C SER A 82 -14.30 14.51 3.53
N MET A 83 -14.10 13.43 2.76
CA MET A 83 -14.94 13.11 1.60
C MET A 83 -16.38 12.78 1.98
N ILE A 84 -16.57 12.23 3.19
CA ILE A 84 -17.89 11.84 3.70
C ILE A 84 -18.40 12.78 4.79
N ALA A 85 -17.57 13.71 5.27
CA ALA A 85 -17.92 14.60 6.37
C ALA A 85 -19.07 15.57 6.04
N ASN A 86 -19.35 15.78 4.74
CA ASN A 86 -20.42 16.65 4.25
C ASN A 86 -21.45 15.91 3.37
N LEU A 87 -21.51 14.58 3.46
CA LEU A 87 -22.57 13.76 2.85
C LEU A 87 -23.79 13.66 3.77
#